data_AF-A0A7S2JGH0-F1
#
_entry.id   AF-A0A7S2JGH0-F1
#
_cell.length_a   1.000
_cell.length_b   1.000
_cell.length_c   1.000
_cell.angle_alpha   90.00
_cell.angle_beta   90.00
_cell.angle_gamma   90.00
#
_symmetry.space_group_name_H-M   'P 1'
#
loop_
_entity.id
_entity.type
_entity.pdbx_description
1 polymer ?
#
loop_
_entity_poly.entity_id
_entity_poly.type
_entity_poly.pdbx_seq_one_letter_code
_entity_poly.pdbx_strand_id
1 'polypeptide(L)'
;EEESNEEDQVLARAVRGRLVFHPAGVWRTVSSPAKDLLAKLLEVDVRSRSSLAEVMRHEWCREAVVAWQAKVAEERPSIESGEEAEARAAEEMAEEAGEAASVKEEAARTEVARAEVARAEVARAEV
;
A
#
# COMPACT_ATOMS: atom_id res chain seq x y z
N GLU A 1 -34.40 27.67 21.25
CA GLU A 1 -35.32 27.62 20.09
C GLU A 1 -34.69 28.24 18.84
N GLU A 2 -33.87 29.29 18.93
CA GLU A 2 -33.21 29.91 17.77
C GLU A 2 -32.21 29.01 17.04
N GLU A 3 -31.39 28.21 17.75
CA GLU A 3 -30.40 27.30 17.14
C GLU A 3 -31.03 26.22 16.24
N SER A 4 -32.18 25.67 16.64
CA SER A 4 -32.93 24.68 15.83
C SER A 4 -33.34 25.22 14.47
N ASN A 5 -33.63 26.52 14.38
CA ASN A 5 -34.08 27.15 13.13
C ASN A 5 -32.91 27.41 12.16
N GLU A 6 -31.70 27.64 12.67
CA GLU A 6 -30.51 27.83 11.83
C GLU A 6 -30.06 26.50 11.20
N GLU A 7 -30.05 25.42 11.98
CA GLU A 7 -29.73 24.08 11.50
C GLU A 7 -30.69 23.64 10.38
N ASP A 8 -32.00 23.82 10.59
CA ASP A 8 -33.03 23.50 9.59
C ASP A 8 -32.84 24.32 8.30
N GLN A 9 -32.46 25.60 8.41
CA GLN A 9 -32.17 26.44 7.25
C GLN A 9 -30.92 25.98 6.49
N VAL A 10 -29.88 25.51 7.18
CA VAL A 10 -28.68 24.96 6.56
C VAL A 10 -28.99 23.65 5.82
N LEU A 11 -29.72 22.75 6.46
CA LEU A 11 -30.14 21.48 5.85
C LEU A 11 -31.02 21.72 4.62
N ALA A 12 -31.98 22.64 4.71
CA ALA A 12 -32.82 23.01 3.57
C ALA A 12 -32.01 23.56 2.38
N ARG A 13 -30.93 24.30 2.64
CA ARG A 13 -30.02 24.80 1.59
C ARG A 13 -29.18 23.66 0.98
N ALA A 14 -28.67 22.76 1.81
CA ALA A 14 -27.92 21.59 1.35
C ALA A 14 -28.76 20.70 0.43
N VAL A 15 -30.01 20.43 0.80
CA VAL A 15 -30.96 19.66 -0.02
C VAL A 15 -31.28 20.36 -1.35
N ARG A 16 -31.37 21.69 -1.36
CA ARG A 16 -31.64 22.46 -2.58
C ARG A 16 -30.49 22.40 -3.59
N GLY A 17 -29.24 22.16 -3.16
CA GLY A 17 -28.11 22.00 -4.08
C GLY A 17 -27.61 23.24 -4.78
N ARG A 18 -28.21 24.40 -4.51
CA ARG A 18 -27.83 25.64 -5.18
C ARG A 18 -26.61 26.23 -4.50
N LEU A 19 -25.43 25.97 -5.05
CA LEU A 19 -24.20 26.62 -4.63
C LEU A 19 -24.20 28.09 -5.07
N VAL A 20 -24.09 29.01 -4.11
CA VAL A 20 -23.96 30.44 -4.37
C VAL A 20 -22.72 30.96 -3.65
N PHE A 21 -21.77 31.51 -4.41
CA PHE A 21 -20.57 32.13 -3.85
C PHE A 21 -20.89 33.53 -3.32
N HIS A 22 -21.27 33.63 -2.05
CA HIS A 22 -21.62 34.86 -1.37
C HIS A 22 -20.93 34.93 0.01
N PRO A 23 -20.51 36.11 0.50
CA PRO A 23 -20.47 37.42 -0.16
C PRO A 23 -19.47 37.48 -1.31
N ALA A 24 -19.82 38.18 -2.40
CA ALA A 24 -18.97 38.25 -3.60
C ALA A 24 -17.56 38.82 -3.33
N GLY A 25 -17.42 39.70 -2.33
CA GLY A 25 -16.13 40.28 -1.94
C GLY A 25 -15.10 39.23 -1.45
N VAL A 26 -15.56 38.21 -0.71
CA VAL A 26 -14.69 37.16 -0.16
C VAL A 26 -14.24 36.20 -1.26
N TRP A 27 -15.15 35.88 -2.19
CA TRP A 27 -14.88 34.94 -3.27
C TRP A 27 -14.19 35.56 -4.48
N ARG A 28 -13.97 36.89 -4.51
CA ARG A 28 -13.33 37.58 -5.65
C ARG A 28 -11.88 37.15 -5.87
N THR A 29 -11.15 36.84 -4.80
CA THR A 29 -9.75 36.41 -4.84
C THR A 29 -9.59 34.94 -5.22
N VAL A 30 -10.67 34.15 -5.10
CA VAL A 30 -10.66 32.73 -5.42
C VAL A 30 -10.71 32.55 -6.95
N SER A 31 -9.80 31.70 -7.46
CA SER A 31 -9.67 31.45 -8.90
C SER A 31 -10.94 30.80 -9.48
N SER A 32 -11.19 31.05 -10.77
CA SER A 32 -12.34 30.44 -11.46
C SER A 32 -12.30 28.90 -11.46
N PRO A 33 -11.14 28.25 -11.72
CA PRO A 33 -11.06 26.79 -11.66
C PRO A 33 -11.37 26.21 -10.27
N ALA A 34 -11.08 26.95 -9.19
CA ALA A 34 -11.41 26.49 -7.83
C ALA A 34 -12.93 26.48 -7.59
N LYS A 35 -13.63 27.53 -8.04
CA LYS A 35 -15.09 27.63 -7.94
C LYS A 35 -15.79 26.58 -8.78
N ASP A 36 -15.27 26.31 -9.97
CA ASP A 36 -15.77 25.26 -10.85
C ASP A 36 -15.64 23.87 -10.23
N LEU A 37 -14.49 23.58 -9.60
CA LEU A 37 -14.30 22.33 -8.87
C LEU A 37 -15.30 22.17 -7.72
N LEU A 38 -15.52 23.22 -6.93
CA LEU A 38 -16.49 23.20 -5.83
C LEU A 38 -17.92 22.94 -6.32
N ALA A 39 -18.31 23.53 -7.45
CA ALA A 39 -19.61 23.27 -8.05
C ALA A 39 -19.80 21.80 -8.42
N LYS A 40 -18.78 21.16 -9.00
CA LYS A 40 -18.81 19.74 -9.38
C LYS A 40 -18.79 18.77 -8.19
N LEU A 41 -18.16 19.16 -7.09
CA LEU A 41 -18.10 18.36 -5.85
C LEU A 41 -19.40 18.43 -5.04
N LEU A 42 -20.06 19.59 -5.05
CA LEU A 42 -21.28 19.85 -4.29
C LEU A 42 -22.55 19.60 -5.10
N GLU A 43 -22.46 18.81 -6.17
CA GLU A 43 -23.60 18.34 -6.94
C GLU A 43 -24.49 17.42 -6.08
N VAL A 44 -25.80 17.67 -6.12
CA VAL A 44 -26.78 16.93 -5.31
C VAL A 44 -26.92 15.51 -5.80
N ASP A 45 -26.98 15.32 -7.12
CA ASP A 45 -27.00 13.98 -7.70
C ASP A 45 -25.61 13.35 -7.58
N VAL A 46 -25.54 12.28 -6.79
CA VAL A 46 -24.32 11.50 -6.57
C VAL A 46 -23.78 10.91 -7.88
N ARG A 47 -24.66 10.60 -8.84
CA ARG A 47 -24.25 10.03 -10.14
C ARG A 47 -23.61 11.06 -11.06
N SER A 48 -23.99 12.32 -10.89
CA SER A 48 -23.41 13.46 -11.63
C SER A 48 -22.23 14.09 -10.92
N ARG A 49 -22.03 13.78 -9.63
CA ARG A 49 -20.90 14.25 -8.83
C ARG A 49 -19.58 13.71 -9.38
N SER A 50 -18.59 14.59 -9.52
CA SER A 50 -17.27 14.17 -10.00
C SER A 50 -16.63 13.12 -9.09
N SER A 51 -16.13 12.07 -9.74
CA SER A 51 -15.34 11.02 -9.10
C SER A 51 -13.94 11.54 -8.71
N LEU A 52 -13.26 10.81 -7.82
CA LEU A 52 -11.88 11.15 -7.43
C LEU A 52 -10.94 11.24 -8.64
N ALA A 53 -11.05 10.30 -9.59
CA ALA A 53 -10.21 10.30 -10.80
C ALA A 53 -10.45 11.53 -11.70
N GLU A 54 -11.66 12.08 -11.71
CA GLU A 54 -11.98 13.31 -12.44
C GLU A 54 -11.48 14.54 -11.67
N VAL A 55 -11.63 14.56 -10.35
CA VAL A 55 -11.11 15.62 -9.48
C VAL A 55 -9.60 15.75 -9.62
N MET A 56 -8.88 14.63 -9.61
CA MET A 56 -7.41 14.63 -9.76
C MET A 56 -6.95 15.19 -11.11
N ARG A 57 -7.78 15.06 -12.15
CA ARG A 57 -7.51 15.61 -13.50
C ARG A 57 -8.00 17.05 -13.67
N HIS A 58 -8.73 17.59 -12.70
CA HIS A 58 -9.27 18.94 -12.76
C HIS A 58 -8.15 19.98 -12.81
N GLU A 59 -8.35 21.06 -13.57
CA GLU A 59 -7.34 22.12 -13.76
C GLU A 59 -6.79 22.67 -12.43
N TRP A 60 -7.67 22.84 -11.45
CA TRP A 60 -7.29 23.32 -10.12
C TRP A 60 -6.40 22.34 -9.32
N CYS A 61 -6.54 21.03 -9.54
CA CYS A 61 -5.80 20.01 -8.81
C CYS A 61 -4.58 19.48 -9.57
N ARG A 62 -4.59 19.54 -10.89
CA ARG A 62 -3.65 18.83 -11.78
C ARG A 62 -2.20 19.03 -11.40
N GLU A 63 -1.77 20.28 -11.20
CA GLU A 63 -0.38 20.60 -10.87
C GLU A 63 0.01 20.08 -9.48
N ALA A 64 -0.87 20.26 -8.49
CA ALA A 64 -0.65 19.79 -7.12
C ALA A 64 -0.58 18.26 -7.07
N VAL A 65 -1.44 17.58 -7.84
CA VAL A 65 -1.46 16.12 -7.96
C VAL A 65 -0.16 15.61 -8.57
N VAL A 66 0.32 16.22 -9.66
CA VAL A 66 1.60 15.83 -10.29
C VAL A 66 2.76 16.00 -9.32
N ALA A 67 2.82 17.14 -8.62
CA ALA A 67 3.87 17.39 -7.64
C ALA A 67 3.83 16.38 -6.48
N TRP A 68 2.65 16.04 -5.99
CA TRP A 68 2.46 15.03 -4.96
C TRP A 68 2.86 13.63 -5.45
N GLN A 69 2.45 13.23 -6.66
CA GLN A 69 2.79 11.94 -7.24
C GLN A 69 4.30 11.77 -7.44
N ALA A 70 5.00 12.83 -7.86
CA ALA A 70 6.45 12.83 -7.98
C ALA A 70 7.14 12.58 -6.63
N LYS A 71 6.70 13.27 -5.57
CA LYS A 71 7.23 13.06 -4.20
C LYS A 71 6.97 11.65 -3.70
N VAL A 72 5.76 11.15 -3.90
CA VAL A 72 5.40 9.78 -3.48
C VAL A 72 6.22 8.73 -4.24
N ALA A 73 6.56 8.98 -5.51
CA ALA A 73 7.42 8.09 -6.29
C ALA A 73 8.87 8.08 -5.79
N GLU A 74 9.37 9.23 -5.30
CA GLU A 74 10.69 9.34 -4.68
C GLU A 74 10.74 8.68 -3.29
N GLU A 75 9.66 8.81 -2.52
CA GLU A 75 9.55 8.32 -1.14
C GLU A 75 9.09 6.87 -1.02
N ARG A 76 8.52 6.27 -2.07
CA ARG A 76 8.22 4.82 -2.04
C ARG A 76 9.55 4.07 -2.13
N PRO A 77 10.01 3.38 -1.06
CA PRO A 77 11.03 2.37 -1.25
C PRO A 77 10.49 1.40 -2.29
N SER A 78 11.35 0.98 -3.23
CA SER A 78 11.05 -0.11 -4.15
C SER A 78 10.46 -1.26 -3.33
N ILE A 79 9.14 -1.40 -3.37
CA ILE A 79 8.51 -2.64 -2.98
C ILE A 79 8.96 -3.56 -4.09
N GLU A 80 9.98 -4.38 -3.79
CA GLU A 80 10.48 -5.44 -4.66
C GLU A 80 9.26 -6.07 -5.32
N SER A 81 9.28 -6.11 -6.64
CA SER A 81 8.20 -6.73 -7.38
C SER A 81 8.00 -8.16 -6.86
N GLY A 82 6.78 -8.69 -6.91
CA GLY A 82 6.50 -10.04 -6.38
C GLY A 82 7.47 -11.11 -6.91
N GLU A 83 8.01 -10.93 -8.12
CA GLU A 83 9.04 -11.79 -8.71
C GLU A 83 10.40 -11.72 -8.00
N GLU A 84 10.84 -10.54 -7.55
CA GLU A 84 12.11 -10.38 -6.83
C GLU A 84 12.03 -10.94 -5.41
N ALA A 85 10.87 -10.78 -4.75
CA ALA A 85 10.60 -11.37 -3.45
C ALA A 85 10.47 -12.91 -3.53
N GLU A 86 9.83 -13.44 -4.58
CA GLU A 86 9.77 -14.90 -4.83
C GLU A 86 11.14 -15.47 -5.18
N ALA A 87 11.95 -14.77 -5.98
CA ALA A 87 13.31 -15.21 -6.31
C ALA A 87 14.19 -15.30 -5.07
N ARG A 88 14.12 -14.29 -4.18
CA ARG A 88 14.88 -14.26 -2.92
C ARG A 88 14.42 -15.35 -1.94
N ALA A 89 13.12 -15.59 -1.84
CA ALA A 89 12.58 -16.68 -1.02
C ALA A 89 12.96 -18.07 -1.55
N ALA A 90 13.03 -18.24 -2.87
CA ALA A 90 13.47 -19.48 -3.50
C ALA A 90 14.97 -19.74 -3.30
N GLU A 91 15.80 -18.69 -3.33
CA GLU A 91 17.24 -18.78 -3.08
C GLU A 91 17.55 -19.15 -1.63
N GLU A 92 16.85 -18.54 -0.66
CA GLU A 92 16.99 -18.84 0.77
C GLU A 92 16.57 -20.29 1.10
N MET A 93 15.48 -20.78 0.50
CA MET A 93 15.03 -22.18 0.66
C MET A 93 15.99 -23.19 0.02
N ALA A 94 16.73 -22.80 -1.03
CA ALA A 94 17.72 -23.66 -1.67
C ALA A 94 19.02 -23.76 -0.85
N GLU A 95 19.43 -22.67 -0.19
CA GLU A 95 20.59 -22.66 0.71
C GLU A 95 20.35 -23.52 1.95
N GLU A 96 19.17 -23.40 2.58
CA GLU A 96 18.80 -24.18 3.77
C GLU A 96 18.71 -25.71 3.45
N ALA A 97 18.26 -26.06 2.25
CA ALA A 97 18.24 -27.44 1.78
C ALA A 97 19.65 -28.01 1.51
N GLY A 98 20.57 -27.18 1.02
CA GLY A 98 21.97 -27.55 0.81
C GLY A 98 22.70 -27.81 2.12
N GLU A 99 22.48 -26.97 3.13
CA GLU A 99 23.08 -27.12 4.45
C GLU A 99 22.53 -28.36 5.18
N ALA A 100 21.22 -28.60 5.09
CA ALA A 100 20.59 -29.81 5.65
C ALA A 100 21.07 -31.12 4.98
N ALA A 101 21.42 -31.08 3.69
CA ALA A 101 21.97 -32.23 2.98
C ALA A 101 23.42 -32.53 3.43
N SER A 102 24.24 -31.49 3.62
CA SER A 102 25.60 -31.62 4.14
C SER A 102 25.63 -32.26 5.54
N VAL A 103 24.74 -31.81 6.43
CA VAL A 103 24.62 -32.35 7.80
C VAL A 103 24.19 -33.82 7.81
N LYS A 104 23.28 -34.23 6.91
CA LYS A 104 22.86 -35.64 6.81
C LYS A 104 23.97 -36.54 6.29
N GLU A 105 24.79 -36.06 5.34
CA GLU A 105 25.91 -36.84 4.82
C GLU A 105 27.02 -37.03 5.86
N GLU A 106 27.30 -36.00 6.67
CA GLU A 106 28.28 -36.09 7.76
C GLU A 106 27.82 -37.02 8.90
N ALA A 107 26.51 -37.00 9.22
CA ALA A 107 25.91 -37.93 10.17
C ALA A 107 26.00 -39.39 9.71
N ALA A 108 25.76 -39.66 8.41
CA ALA A 108 25.89 -41.01 7.87
C ALA A 108 27.34 -41.51 7.90
N ARG A 109 28.32 -40.65 7.58
CA ARG A 109 29.75 -41.00 7.64
C ARG A 109 30.22 -41.31 9.06
N THR A 110 29.76 -40.55 10.04
CA THR A 110 30.10 -40.77 11.45
C THR A 110 29.46 -42.04 12.02
N GLU A 111 28.24 -42.38 11.59
CA GLU A 111 27.58 -43.63 11.99
C GLU A 111 28.26 -44.88 11.41
N VAL A 112 28.68 -44.82 10.13
CA VAL A 112 29.45 -45.90 9.50
C VAL A 112 30.80 -46.09 10.20
N ALA A 113 31.52 -45.00 10.48
CA ALA A 113 32.79 -45.06 11.21
C ALA A 113 32.61 -45.67 12.61
N ARG A 114 31.53 -45.33 13.32
CA ARG A 114 31.22 -45.90 14.63
C ARG A 114 30.88 -47.39 14.56
N ALA A 115 30.16 -47.81 13.52
CA ALA A 115 29.85 -49.22 13.28
C ALA A 115 31.10 -50.05 12.94
N GLU A 116 32.07 -49.49 12.20
CA GLU A 116 33.34 -50.16 11.91
C GLU A 116 34.22 -50.31 13.16
N VAL A 117 34.31 -49.28 14.00
CA VAL A 117 35.03 -49.36 15.28
C VAL A 117 34.40 -50.42 16.19
N ALA A 118 33.06 -50.45 16.30
CA ALA A 118 32.36 -51.46 17.08
C ALA A 118 32.63 -52.89 16.57
N ARG A 119 32.67 -53.09 15.23
CA ARG A 119 33.03 -54.39 14.64
C ARG A 119 34.48 -54.78 14.92
N ALA A 120 35.41 -53.83 14.88
CA ALA A 120 36.81 -54.07 15.21
C ALA A 120 37.03 -54.40 16.70
N GLU A 121 36.23 -53.82 17.61
CA GLU A 121 36.27 -54.13 19.04
C GLU A 121 35.71 -55.53 19.33
N VAL A 122 34.59 -55.91 18.71
CA VAL A 122 34.03 -57.27 18.84
C VAL A 122 35.02 -58.31 18.31
N ALA A 123 35.65 -58.06 17.15
CA ALA A 123 36.66 -58.96 16.58
C ALA A 123 37.93 -59.07 17.44
N ARG A 124 38.28 -58.05 18.24
CA ARG A 124 39.38 -58.10 19.21
C ARG A 124 39.03 -58.82 20.51
N ALA A 125 37.75 -58.91 20.86
CA ALA A 125 37.29 -59.62 22.07
C ALA A 125 37.17 -61.14 21.85
N GLU A 126 37.20 -61.61 20.59
CA GLU A 126 37.10 -63.03 20.22
C GLU A 126 38.46 -63.73 19.96
N VAL A 127 39.59 -63.03 20.20
CA VAL A 127 40.97 -63.58 20.11
C VAL A 127 41.58 -63.68 21.51
#